data_AF-A0A317VZD4-F1
#
_entry.id   AF-A0A317VZD4-F1
#
_cell.length_a   1.000
_cell.length_b   1.000
_cell.length_c   1.000
_cell.angle_alpha   90.00
_cell.angle_beta   90.00
_cell.angle_gamma   90.00
#
_symmetry.space_group_name_H-M   'P 1'
#
loop_
_entity.id
_entity.type
_entity.pdbx_description
1 polymer ?
#
loop_
_entity_poly.entity_id
_entity_poly.type
_entity_poly.pdbx_seq_one_letter_code
_entity_poly.pdbx_strand_id
1 'polypeptide(L)'
;MPLPLVAAIGIVPLVFYVLLDRIPPLWPTSKKAFLIGKKKPETMTSFECPYGYIRQIYGKYHWAPFVHKLSPTLQDVDSAKYKMVLEIMDAIHLCLMLVDDITDNSDFRKGKPAAHRIYGPSETANRAYYRVTQILNETVQRFPTLAPFLLQNLEEVLEGQDLSLIWRRDGLSSLPTKPEERVAAYRKMASLKTGALFRLLGQLVMENKTMDDTMTTLAWCSQLQNDCKNVYSSEYAKAKGALAEDLRNQELSYPIILALEAPEGHWVASALETGSPRNIRRALAVIQSETVRNACFTELKSASSSVQDWLAIWGRNEKMNLKSQQT
;
A
#
# COMPACT_ATOMS: atom_id res chain seq x y z
N MET A 1 43.89 -56.10 -29.49
CA MET A 1 43.51 -55.75 -28.11
C MET A 1 42.58 -54.55 -28.16
N PRO A 2 41.28 -54.68 -27.85
CA PRO A 2 40.37 -53.54 -27.83
C PRO A 2 40.41 -52.82 -26.46
N LEU A 3 40.28 -51.50 -26.50
CA LEU A 3 40.23 -50.60 -25.34
C LEU A 3 39.04 -50.91 -24.41
N PRO A 4 39.16 -50.65 -23.09
CA PRO A 4 38.15 -51.03 -22.11
C PRO A 4 36.93 -50.10 -22.15
N LEU A 5 35.77 -50.74 -21.99
CA LEU A 5 34.40 -50.23 -22.01
C LEU A 5 34.04 -49.31 -20.82
N VAL A 6 34.97 -48.49 -20.33
CA VAL A 6 34.79 -47.71 -19.08
C VAL A 6 34.49 -46.22 -19.35
N ALA A 7 34.76 -45.71 -20.55
CA ALA A 7 34.56 -44.29 -20.85
C ALA A 7 33.09 -43.90 -21.15
N ALA A 8 32.23 -44.86 -21.53
CA ALA A 8 30.88 -44.55 -22.01
C ALA A 8 29.84 -44.32 -20.89
N ILE A 9 30.08 -44.82 -19.67
CA ILE A 9 29.10 -44.75 -18.58
C ILE A 9 29.16 -43.40 -17.83
N GLY A 10 30.27 -42.66 -17.92
CA GLY A 10 30.43 -41.35 -17.26
C GLY A 10 30.00 -40.14 -18.10
N ILE A 11 30.03 -40.24 -19.43
CA ILE A 11 29.74 -39.10 -20.31
C ILE A 11 28.23 -38.90 -20.51
N VAL A 12 27.45 -39.99 -20.59
CA VAL A 12 26.00 -39.90 -20.77
C VAL A 12 25.29 -39.25 -19.56
N PRO A 13 25.60 -39.59 -18.29
CA PRO A 13 25.00 -38.92 -17.14
C PRO A 13 25.42 -37.46 -17.04
N LEU A 14 26.68 -37.13 -17.36
CA LEU A 14 27.20 -35.76 -17.26
C LEU A 14 26.61 -34.84 -18.32
N VAL A 15 26.49 -35.29 -19.57
CA VAL A 15 25.85 -34.52 -20.64
C VAL A 15 24.35 -34.35 -20.36
N PHE A 16 23.68 -35.38 -19.82
CA PHE A 16 22.28 -35.28 -19.42
C PHE A 16 22.08 -34.35 -18.21
N TYR A 17 22.98 -34.37 -17.22
CA TYR A 17 22.99 -33.43 -16.09
C TYR A 17 23.22 -31.99 -16.55
N VAL A 18 24.21 -31.75 -17.41
CA VAL A 18 24.51 -30.42 -17.95
C VAL A 18 23.37 -29.88 -18.82
N LEU A 19 22.68 -30.76 -19.56
CA LEU A 19 21.49 -30.38 -20.32
C LEU A 19 20.30 -30.09 -19.39
N LEU A 20 20.07 -30.89 -18.35
CA LEU A 20 19.05 -30.64 -17.33
C LEU A 20 19.30 -29.36 -16.51
N ASP A 21 20.55 -29.06 -16.16
CA ASP A 21 20.94 -27.81 -15.46
C ASP A 21 20.80 -26.57 -16.35
N ARG A 22 20.87 -26.74 -17.68
CA ARG A 22 20.66 -25.65 -18.65
C ARG A 22 19.21 -25.50 -19.08
N ILE A 23 18.35 -26.47 -18.77
CA ILE A 23 16.91 -26.32 -18.93
C ILE A 23 16.44 -25.48 -17.74
N PRO A 24 16.02 -24.21 -17.95
CA PRO A 24 15.42 -23.43 -16.88
C PRO A 24 14.26 -24.24 -16.29
N PRO A 25 14.02 -24.19 -14.97
CA PRO A 25 13.06 -25.07 -14.31
C PRO A 25 11.74 -25.06 -15.09
N LEU A 26 11.42 -26.18 -15.73
CA LEU A 26 10.23 -26.35 -16.58
C LEU A 26 8.94 -26.11 -15.81
N TRP A 27 9.02 -26.06 -14.49
CA TRP A 27 7.94 -25.68 -13.61
C TRP A 27 8.06 -24.25 -13.09
N PRO A 28 7.04 -23.40 -13.34
CA PRO A 28 6.89 -22.10 -12.67
C PRO A 28 6.66 -22.24 -11.15
N THR A 29 6.61 -23.45 -10.61
CA THR A 29 6.26 -23.74 -9.21
C THR A 29 7.43 -23.64 -8.23
N SER A 30 8.65 -23.37 -8.69
CA SER A 30 9.73 -23.13 -7.74
C SER A 30 9.49 -21.80 -7.03
N LYS A 31 9.42 -21.79 -5.68
CA LYS A 31 9.30 -20.58 -4.86
C LYS A 31 10.32 -19.49 -5.26
N LYS A 32 11.47 -19.87 -5.85
CA LYS A 32 12.50 -18.96 -6.36
C LYS A 32 12.06 -18.14 -7.58
N ALA A 33 11.19 -18.68 -8.43
CA ALA A 33 10.73 -17.98 -9.65
C ALA A 33 9.92 -16.73 -9.32
N PHE A 34 9.19 -16.73 -8.20
CA PHE A 34 8.39 -15.58 -7.75
C PHE A 34 9.24 -14.47 -7.09
N LEU A 35 10.49 -14.76 -6.72
CA LEU A 35 11.38 -13.78 -6.10
C LEU A 35 12.17 -12.97 -7.13
N ILE A 36 12.43 -13.55 -8.30
CA ILE A 36 13.30 -12.98 -9.32
C ILE A 36 12.45 -12.18 -10.32
N GLY A 37 12.84 -10.92 -10.54
CA GLY A 37 12.24 -10.07 -11.55
C GLY A 37 12.42 -10.57 -12.99
N LYS A 38 11.64 -9.99 -13.89
CA LYS A 38 11.74 -10.27 -15.32
C LYS A 38 13.08 -9.76 -15.85
N LYS A 39 13.72 -10.54 -16.72
CA LYS A 39 14.90 -10.09 -17.45
C LYS A 39 14.53 -8.91 -18.35
N LYS A 40 15.42 -7.92 -18.45
CA LYS A 40 15.25 -6.73 -19.29
C LYS A 40 13.93 -5.97 -19.04
N PRO A 41 13.67 -5.53 -17.80
CA PRO A 41 12.43 -4.82 -17.45
C PRO A 41 12.20 -3.56 -18.29
N GLU A 42 13.25 -2.98 -18.87
CA GLU A 42 13.21 -1.85 -19.81
C GLU A 42 12.39 -2.14 -21.09
N THR A 43 12.14 -3.42 -21.40
CA THR A 43 11.24 -3.82 -22.50
C THR A 43 9.76 -3.68 -22.14
N MET A 44 9.44 -3.62 -20.85
CA MET A 44 8.08 -3.49 -20.32
C MET A 44 7.79 -2.10 -19.78
N THR A 45 8.81 -1.40 -19.29
CA THR A 45 8.71 -0.06 -18.71
C THR A 45 9.86 0.79 -19.23
N SER A 46 9.73 2.11 -19.25
CA SER A 46 10.86 2.98 -19.66
C SER A 46 11.95 3.12 -18.58
N PHE A 47 11.91 2.31 -17.52
CA PHE A 47 12.73 2.50 -16.32
C PHE A 47 13.42 1.22 -15.87
N GLU A 48 14.70 1.33 -15.52
CA GLU A 48 15.49 0.20 -15.03
C GLU A 48 15.23 -0.14 -13.56
N CYS A 49 14.44 0.66 -12.81
CA CYS A 49 14.20 0.39 -11.39
C CYS A 49 12.75 0.61 -10.92
N PRO A 50 12.33 -0.11 -9.86
CA PRO A 50 10.99 -0.04 -9.27
C PRO A 50 10.50 1.38 -8.93
N TYR A 51 11.38 2.21 -8.33
CA TYR A 51 11.03 3.57 -7.92
C TYR A 51 10.76 4.49 -9.11
N GLY A 52 11.59 4.42 -10.15
CA GLY A 52 11.38 5.19 -11.39
C GLY A 52 10.04 4.83 -12.04
N TYR A 53 9.72 3.54 -12.08
CA TYR A 53 8.46 3.04 -12.62
C TYR A 53 7.23 3.55 -11.84
N ILE A 54 7.19 3.39 -10.52
CA ILE A 54 6.02 3.87 -9.75
C ILE A 54 5.90 5.40 -9.79
N ARG A 55 7.02 6.13 -9.83
CA ARG A 55 7.02 7.59 -9.96
C ARG A 55 6.43 8.05 -11.29
N GLN A 56 6.65 7.31 -12.39
CA GLN A 56 6.01 7.60 -13.67
C GLN A 56 4.48 7.49 -13.58
N ILE A 57 3.97 6.48 -12.86
CA ILE A 57 2.53 6.24 -12.70
C ILE A 57 1.86 7.41 -11.96
N TYR A 58 2.54 8.00 -10.98
CA TYR A 58 1.99 9.06 -10.14
C TYR A 58 2.34 10.48 -10.62
N GLY A 59 3.37 10.62 -11.44
CA GLY A 59 3.95 11.91 -11.79
C GLY A 59 4.95 12.41 -10.73
N LYS A 60 5.61 13.52 -11.06
CA LYS A 60 6.56 14.18 -10.15
C LYS A 60 5.83 15.26 -9.36
N TYR A 61 6.16 15.38 -8.08
CA TYR A 61 5.64 16.39 -7.16
C TYR A 61 4.13 16.30 -6.96
N HIS A 62 3.65 15.09 -6.64
CA HIS A 62 2.23 14.83 -6.39
C HIS A 62 1.64 15.73 -5.30
N TRP A 63 2.49 16.11 -4.33
CA TRP A 63 2.12 16.89 -3.16
C TRP A 63 2.18 18.41 -3.35
N ALA A 64 2.59 18.90 -4.53
CA ALA A 64 2.73 20.34 -4.79
C ALA A 64 1.47 21.17 -4.51
N PRO A 65 0.25 20.72 -4.86
CA PRO A 65 -0.97 21.46 -4.53
C PRO A 65 -1.19 21.63 -3.03
N PHE A 66 -0.83 20.63 -2.21
CA PHE A 66 -0.92 20.72 -0.76
C PHE A 66 0.12 21.66 -0.17
N VAL A 67 1.36 21.60 -0.67
CA VAL A 67 2.41 22.55 -0.28
C VAL A 67 2.00 23.97 -0.59
N HIS A 68 1.40 24.22 -1.78
CA HIS A 68 0.90 25.54 -2.14
C HIS A 68 -0.25 26.01 -1.23
N LYS A 69 -1.16 25.11 -0.81
CA LYS A 69 -2.23 25.47 0.13
C LYS A 69 -1.67 25.79 1.53
N LEU A 70 -0.68 25.04 2.00
CA LEU A 70 -0.02 25.26 3.30
C LEU A 70 0.82 26.54 3.30
N SER A 71 1.58 26.78 2.23
CA SER A 71 2.47 27.93 2.09
C SER A 71 2.59 28.35 0.62
N PRO A 72 1.73 29.30 0.16
CA PRO A 72 1.65 29.68 -1.25
C PRO A 72 2.95 30.25 -1.83
N THR A 73 3.75 30.91 -0.99
CA THR A 73 4.98 31.61 -1.38
C THR A 73 6.25 30.78 -1.17
N LEU A 74 6.15 29.56 -0.63
CA LEU A 74 7.33 28.74 -0.26
C LEU A 74 8.29 28.53 -1.44
N GLN A 75 7.75 28.31 -2.64
CA GLN A 75 8.56 28.09 -3.84
C GLN A 75 9.46 29.29 -4.18
N ASP A 76 8.97 30.51 -3.93
CA ASP A 76 9.66 31.75 -4.27
C ASP A 76 10.64 32.17 -3.16
N VAL A 77 10.24 32.03 -1.90
CA VAL A 77 11.05 32.45 -0.75
C VAL A 77 12.13 31.43 -0.38
N ASP A 78 11.88 30.14 -0.61
CA ASP A 78 12.82 29.05 -0.35
C ASP A 78 12.61 27.87 -1.31
N SER A 79 13.05 28.05 -2.56
CA SER A 79 12.95 27.04 -3.61
C SER A 79 13.68 25.73 -3.26
N ALA A 80 14.74 25.80 -2.44
CA ALA A 80 15.50 24.64 -2.02
C ALA A 80 14.68 23.76 -1.07
N LYS A 81 14.11 24.35 -0.01
CA LYS A 81 13.19 23.66 0.89
C LYS A 81 11.96 23.16 0.15
N TYR A 82 11.33 23.99 -0.69
CA TYR A 82 10.16 23.59 -1.49
C TYR A 82 10.42 22.29 -2.26
N LYS A 83 11.52 22.22 -3.01
CA LYS A 83 11.90 21.01 -3.75
C LYS A 83 12.18 19.83 -2.83
N MET A 84 12.84 20.07 -1.69
CA MET A 84 13.15 19.01 -0.73
C MET A 84 11.89 18.42 -0.11
N VAL A 85 10.93 19.24 0.32
CA VAL A 85 9.64 18.76 0.86
C VAL A 85 8.94 17.88 -0.17
N LEU A 86 8.90 18.29 -1.43
CA LEU A 86 8.27 17.49 -2.49
C LEU A 86 8.99 16.18 -2.77
N GLU A 87 10.33 16.17 -2.78
CA GLU A 87 11.11 14.95 -2.96
C GLU A 87 10.97 14.00 -1.75
N ILE A 88 10.93 14.53 -0.51
CA ILE A 88 10.67 13.73 0.69
C ILE A 88 9.29 13.08 0.57
N MET A 89 8.26 13.87 0.30
CA MET A 89 6.88 13.38 0.28
C MET A 89 6.61 12.39 -0.85
N ASP A 90 7.13 12.64 -2.07
CA ASP A 90 7.07 11.67 -3.17
C ASP A 90 7.81 10.38 -2.78
N ALA A 91 9.04 10.49 -2.27
CA ALA A 91 9.86 9.31 -1.99
C ALA A 91 9.27 8.43 -0.90
N ILE A 92 8.89 9.00 0.24
CA ILE A 92 8.30 8.25 1.35
C ILE A 92 6.99 7.62 0.91
N HIS A 93 6.07 8.39 0.33
CA HIS A 93 4.76 7.88 -0.09
C HIS A 93 4.90 6.73 -1.10
N LEU A 94 5.69 6.92 -2.16
CA LEU A 94 5.82 5.92 -3.22
C LEU A 94 6.61 4.69 -2.76
N CYS A 95 7.62 4.84 -1.90
CA CYS A 95 8.36 3.69 -1.38
C CYS A 95 7.50 2.83 -0.44
N LEU A 96 6.68 3.45 0.41
CA LEU A 96 5.70 2.73 1.24
C LEU A 96 4.70 1.98 0.36
N MET A 97 4.23 2.59 -0.73
CA MET A 97 3.35 1.93 -1.69
C MET A 97 3.99 0.71 -2.39
N LEU A 98 5.29 0.77 -2.70
CA LEU A 98 6.01 -0.36 -3.29
C LEU A 98 6.02 -1.57 -2.34
N VAL A 99 6.23 -1.33 -1.05
CA VAL A 99 6.28 -2.37 -0.01
C VAL A 99 4.88 -2.88 0.32
N ASP A 100 3.89 -1.98 0.39
CA ASP A 100 2.46 -2.27 0.53
C ASP A 100 1.97 -3.23 -0.57
N ASP A 101 2.27 -2.93 -1.84
CA ASP A 101 1.92 -3.81 -2.97
C ASP A 101 2.51 -5.22 -2.85
N ILE A 102 3.74 -5.36 -2.32
CA ILE A 102 4.34 -6.69 -2.06
C ILE A 102 3.57 -7.40 -0.95
N THR A 103 3.30 -6.68 0.13
CA THR A 103 2.67 -7.18 1.35
C THR A 103 1.24 -7.67 1.09
N ASP A 104 0.52 -6.97 0.24
CA ASP A 104 -0.85 -7.30 -0.17
C ASP A 104 -0.88 -8.24 -1.38
N ASN A 105 0.29 -8.60 -1.91
CA ASN A 105 0.43 -9.40 -3.12
C ASN A 105 -0.39 -8.82 -4.30
N SER A 106 -0.50 -7.49 -4.38
CA SER A 106 -1.32 -6.79 -5.37
C SER A 106 -0.81 -7.01 -6.79
N ASP A 107 -1.71 -7.36 -7.72
CA ASP A 107 -1.34 -7.54 -9.12
C ASP A 107 -1.17 -6.21 -9.86
N PHE A 108 -1.97 -5.20 -9.49
CA PHE A 108 -2.05 -3.93 -10.20
C PHE A 108 -2.02 -2.72 -9.27
N ARG A 109 -1.45 -1.64 -9.78
CA ARG A 109 -1.47 -0.30 -9.20
C ARG A 109 -1.86 0.72 -10.28
N LYS A 110 -2.96 1.45 -10.06
CA LYS A 110 -3.54 2.40 -11.04
C LYS A 110 -3.70 1.80 -12.45
N GLY A 111 -4.16 0.55 -12.53
CA GLY A 111 -4.37 -0.15 -13.81
C GLY A 111 -3.10 -0.57 -14.54
N LYS A 112 -1.92 -0.44 -13.92
CA LYS A 112 -0.64 -0.95 -14.43
C LYS A 112 -0.16 -2.09 -13.52
N PRO A 113 0.66 -3.04 -14.00
CA PRO A 113 1.21 -4.09 -13.14
C PRO A 113 1.94 -3.49 -11.94
N ALA A 114 1.74 -4.04 -10.74
CA ALA A 114 2.50 -3.63 -9.57
C ALA A 114 4.01 -3.84 -9.80
N ALA A 115 4.86 -2.99 -9.22
CA ALA A 115 6.29 -3.01 -9.50
C ALA A 115 6.93 -4.38 -9.21
N HIS A 116 6.53 -5.03 -8.12
CA HIS A 116 7.06 -6.33 -7.74
C HIS A 116 6.67 -7.46 -8.72
N ARG A 117 5.62 -7.29 -9.52
CA ARG A 117 5.27 -8.22 -10.62
C ARG A 117 6.19 -8.09 -11.84
N ILE A 118 6.97 -7.00 -11.90
CA ILE A 118 7.94 -6.71 -12.96
C ILE A 118 9.36 -7.01 -12.47
N TYR A 119 9.77 -6.36 -11.38
CA TYR A 119 11.14 -6.40 -10.85
C TYR A 119 11.37 -7.48 -9.79
N GLY A 120 10.30 -8.17 -9.36
CA GLY A 120 10.36 -9.11 -8.25
C GLY A 120 10.26 -8.39 -6.89
N PRO A 121 9.76 -9.08 -5.85
CA PRO A 121 9.54 -8.50 -4.53
C PRO A 121 10.85 -8.08 -3.85
N SER A 122 11.91 -8.88 -3.96
CA SER A 122 13.20 -8.58 -3.29
C SER A 122 13.87 -7.31 -3.84
N GLU A 123 13.92 -7.16 -5.17
CA GLU A 123 14.46 -5.95 -5.79
C GLU A 123 13.60 -4.72 -5.46
N THR A 124 12.27 -4.89 -5.50
CA THR A 124 11.31 -3.82 -5.21
C THR A 124 11.44 -3.31 -3.78
N ALA A 125 11.48 -4.20 -2.78
CA ALA A 125 11.67 -3.84 -1.38
C ALA A 125 13.03 -3.19 -1.14
N ASN A 126 14.13 -3.78 -1.65
CA ASN A 126 15.47 -3.21 -1.50
C ASN A 126 15.56 -1.80 -2.12
N ARG A 127 14.96 -1.60 -3.31
CA ARG A 127 14.92 -0.28 -3.95
C ARG A 127 14.16 0.75 -3.12
N ALA A 128 13.04 0.35 -2.50
CA ALA A 128 12.28 1.22 -1.61
C ALA A 128 13.11 1.65 -0.40
N TYR A 129 13.73 0.70 0.32
CA TYR A 129 14.60 1.01 1.46
C TYR A 129 15.78 1.90 1.06
N TYR A 130 16.47 1.56 -0.04
CA TYR A 130 17.59 2.36 -0.52
C TYR A 130 17.20 3.80 -0.80
N ARG A 131 16.05 4.03 -1.47
CA ARG A 131 15.58 5.38 -1.79
C ARG A 131 15.18 6.17 -0.53
N VAL A 132 14.52 5.53 0.43
CA VAL A 132 14.20 6.13 1.73
C VAL A 132 15.48 6.55 2.46
N THR A 133 16.48 5.68 2.54
CA THR A 133 17.77 5.99 3.19
C THR A 133 18.51 7.14 2.49
N GLN A 134 18.47 7.21 1.15
CA GLN A 134 19.06 8.35 0.42
C GLN A 134 18.40 9.68 0.82
N ILE A 135 17.07 9.72 0.89
CA ILE A 135 16.31 10.91 1.27
C ILE A 135 16.56 11.29 2.73
N LEU A 136 16.62 10.31 3.63
CA LEU A 136 16.97 10.54 5.04
C LEU A 136 18.36 11.18 5.15
N ASN A 137 19.36 10.58 4.51
CA ASN A 137 20.73 11.08 4.55
C ASN A 137 20.85 12.50 3.96
N GLU A 138 20.19 12.75 2.82
CA GLU A 138 20.16 14.09 2.22
C GLU A 138 19.49 15.12 3.12
N THR A 139 18.36 14.76 3.76
CA THR A 139 17.64 15.63 4.70
C THR A 139 18.51 15.98 5.90
N VAL A 140 19.18 14.99 6.51
CA VAL A 140 20.06 15.22 7.66
C VAL A 140 21.22 16.15 7.30
N GLN A 141 21.84 15.97 6.14
CA GLN A 141 23.02 16.75 5.76
C GLN A 141 22.69 18.16 5.30
N ARG A 142 21.57 18.35 4.59
CA ARG A 142 21.25 19.61 3.89
C ARG A 142 20.10 20.40 4.52
N PHE A 143 19.21 19.73 5.23
CA PHE A 143 18.01 20.31 5.83
C PHE A 143 17.81 19.78 7.27
N PRO A 144 18.78 19.98 8.17
CA PRO A 144 18.77 19.37 9.50
C PRO A 144 17.57 19.75 10.36
N THR A 145 16.91 20.90 10.11
CA THR A 145 15.67 21.29 10.80
C THR A 145 14.47 20.42 10.43
N LEU A 146 14.47 19.83 9.23
CA LEU A 146 13.39 18.96 8.73
C LEU A 146 13.57 17.50 9.16
N ALA A 147 14.80 17.08 9.44
CA ALA A 147 15.14 15.69 9.73
C ALA A 147 14.38 15.08 10.93
N PRO A 148 14.16 15.79 12.06
CA PRO A 148 13.39 15.24 13.18
C PRO A 148 11.95 14.92 12.81
N PHE A 149 11.28 15.78 12.03
CA PHE A 149 9.92 15.53 11.57
C PHE A 149 9.87 14.30 10.64
N LEU A 150 10.82 14.19 9.70
CA LEU A 150 10.91 13.06 8.80
C LEU A 150 11.13 11.73 9.55
N LEU A 151 12.09 11.69 10.47
CA LEU A 151 12.40 10.47 11.24
C LEU A 151 11.21 10.06 12.12
N GLN A 152 10.65 11.00 12.90
CA GLN A 152 9.52 10.70 13.80
C GLN A 152 8.30 10.18 13.03
N ASN A 153 7.88 10.87 11.96
CA ASN A 153 6.69 10.43 11.24
C ASN A 153 6.94 9.14 10.45
N LEU A 154 8.15 8.92 9.92
CA LEU A 154 8.45 7.65 9.25
C LEU A 154 8.37 6.47 10.24
N GLU A 155 8.84 6.64 11.47
CA GLU A 155 8.69 5.65 12.54
C GLU A 155 7.21 5.39 12.84
N GLU A 156 6.39 6.44 13.05
CA GLU A 156 4.95 6.29 13.29
C GLU A 156 4.24 5.59 12.12
N VAL A 157 4.59 5.91 10.86
CA VAL A 157 4.02 5.22 9.70
C VAL A 157 4.33 3.72 9.73
N LEU A 158 5.57 3.36 10.03
CA LEU A 158 6.01 1.97 10.11
C LEU A 158 5.37 1.24 11.30
N GLU A 159 5.20 1.90 12.44
CA GLU A 159 4.47 1.36 13.60
C GLU A 159 3.01 1.05 13.23
N GLY A 160 2.33 1.98 12.56
CA GLY A 160 0.96 1.75 12.09
C GLY A 160 0.86 0.60 11.09
N GLN A 161 1.84 0.46 10.20
CA GLN A 161 1.91 -0.68 9.28
C GLN A 161 2.15 -2.00 10.04
N ASP A 162 3.05 -2.00 11.02
CA ASP A 162 3.35 -3.20 11.83
C ASP A 162 2.12 -3.67 12.60
N LEU A 163 1.38 -2.75 13.24
CA LEU A 163 0.11 -3.07 13.90
C LEU A 163 -0.89 -3.74 12.95
N SER A 164 -1.09 -3.17 11.75
CA SER A 164 -2.00 -3.76 10.76
C SER A 164 -1.57 -5.18 10.35
N LEU A 165 -0.26 -5.42 10.19
CA LEU A 165 0.27 -6.73 9.83
C LEU A 165 0.18 -7.76 10.95
N ILE A 166 0.42 -7.36 12.19
CA ILE A 166 0.18 -8.21 13.37
C ILE A 166 -1.28 -8.62 13.41
N TRP A 167 -2.21 -7.68 13.18
CA TRP A 167 -3.63 -8.00 13.17
C TRP A 167 -4.02 -8.93 12.02
N ARG A 168 -3.38 -8.78 10.86
CA ARG A 168 -3.56 -9.70 9.73
C ARG A 168 -3.06 -11.11 10.06
N ARG A 169 -1.92 -11.24 10.76
CA ARG A 169 -1.32 -12.52 11.15
C ARG A 169 -2.13 -13.24 12.24
N ASP A 170 -2.49 -12.52 13.29
CA ASP A 170 -3.08 -13.07 14.53
C ASP A 170 -4.63 -13.02 14.52
N GLY A 171 -5.20 -12.34 13.52
CA GLY A 171 -6.64 -12.27 13.29
C GLY A 171 -7.38 -11.49 14.37
N LEU A 172 -8.62 -11.88 14.65
CA LEU A 172 -9.48 -11.18 15.61
C LEU A 172 -8.96 -11.22 17.05
N SER A 173 -8.05 -12.15 17.38
CA SER A 173 -7.51 -12.32 18.73
C SER A 173 -6.58 -11.18 19.16
N SER A 174 -6.00 -10.44 18.20
CA SER A 174 -5.15 -9.28 18.48
C SER A 174 -5.95 -7.98 18.64
N LEU A 175 -7.26 -7.99 18.34
CA LEU A 175 -8.12 -6.83 18.51
C LEU A 175 -8.77 -6.84 19.91
N PRO A 176 -9.12 -5.65 20.46
CA PRO A 176 -9.91 -5.58 21.68
C PRO A 176 -11.25 -6.35 21.57
N THR A 177 -11.72 -6.89 22.70
CA THR A 177 -12.98 -7.64 22.74
C THR A 177 -14.20 -6.74 22.55
N LYS A 178 -14.16 -5.50 23.04
CA LYS A 178 -15.30 -4.57 22.93
C LYS A 178 -15.31 -3.84 21.58
N PRO A 179 -16.47 -3.71 20.93
CA PRO A 179 -16.58 -3.07 19.61
C PRO A 179 -16.03 -1.63 19.55
N GLU A 180 -16.35 -0.81 20.55
CA GLU A 180 -15.90 0.58 20.62
C GLU A 180 -14.38 0.68 20.77
N GLU A 181 -13.78 -0.26 21.50
CA GLU A 181 -12.33 -0.37 21.66
C GLU A 181 -11.66 -0.83 20.36
N ARG A 182 -12.30 -1.72 19.58
CA ARG A 182 -11.82 -2.10 18.22
C ARG A 182 -11.76 -0.92 17.28
N VAL A 183 -12.83 -0.12 17.23
CA VAL A 183 -12.89 1.08 16.37
C VAL A 183 -11.84 2.10 16.79
N ALA A 184 -11.66 2.30 18.11
CA ALA A 184 -10.62 3.18 18.64
C ALA A 184 -9.20 2.69 18.29
N ALA A 185 -8.94 1.38 18.42
CA ALA A 185 -7.67 0.77 18.03
C ALA A 185 -7.38 0.95 16.55
N TYR A 186 -8.37 0.69 15.68
CA TYR A 186 -8.24 0.92 14.24
C TYR A 186 -7.95 2.39 13.92
N ARG A 187 -8.66 3.34 14.56
CA ARG A 187 -8.42 4.77 14.35
C ARG A 187 -7.01 5.18 14.78
N LYS A 188 -6.49 4.59 15.86
CA LYS A 188 -5.09 4.80 16.29
C LYS A 188 -4.10 4.26 15.26
N MET A 189 -4.28 3.03 14.77
CA MET A 189 -3.45 2.45 13.71
C MET A 189 -3.49 3.31 12.44
N ALA A 190 -4.68 3.73 11.98
CA ALA A 190 -4.84 4.59 10.81
C ALA A 190 -4.16 5.96 11.00
N SER A 191 -4.20 6.52 12.21
CA SER A 191 -3.51 7.78 12.54
C SER A 191 -1.99 7.62 12.53
N LEU A 192 -1.46 6.46 12.90
CA LEU A 192 -0.03 6.14 12.79
C LEU A 192 0.34 5.92 11.31
N LYS A 193 -0.30 4.97 10.62
CA LYS A 193 0.03 4.58 9.23
C LYS A 193 -0.20 5.71 8.22
N THR A 194 -1.43 6.24 8.15
CA THR A 194 -1.81 7.25 7.16
C THR A 194 -1.69 8.65 7.74
N GLY A 195 -2.07 8.84 9.00
CA GLY A 195 -2.01 10.14 9.67
C GLY A 195 -0.62 10.75 9.73
N ALA A 196 0.41 9.96 10.08
CA ALA A 196 1.77 10.47 10.19
C ALA A 196 2.32 10.96 8.85
N LEU A 197 1.95 10.34 7.72
CA LEU A 197 2.36 10.83 6.41
C LEU A 197 1.79 12.23 6.10
N PHE A 198 0.55 12.51 6.48
CA PHE A 198 -0.03 13.84 6.29
C PHE A 198 0.52 14.86 7.30
N ARG A 199 0.73 14.46 8.55
CA ARG A 199 1.38 15.32 9.55
C ARG A 199 2.80 15.70 9.11
N LEU A 200 3.55 14.74 8.57
CA LEU A 200 4.87 14.99 7.98
C LEU A 200 4.82 16.13 6.96
N LEU A 201 3.87 16.12 6.03
CA LEU A 201 3.72 17.20 5.04
C LEU A 201 3.53 18.57 5.71
N GLY A 202 2.59 18.66 6.66
CA GLY A 202 2.33 19.90 7.40
C GLY A 202 3.57 20.38 8.16
N GLN A 203 4.25 19.47 8.85
CA GLN A 203 5.44 19.75 9.65
C GLN A 203 6.65 20.14 8.80
N LEU A 204 6.85 19.53 7.63
CA LEU A 204 7.93 19.90 6.71
C LEU A 204 7.72 21.30 6.11
N VAL A 205 6.48 21.64 5.77
CA VAL A 205 6.16 22.96 5.20
C VAL A 205 6.23 24.05 6.26
N MET A 206 5.57 23.82 7.41
CA MET A 206 5.40 24.83 8.47
C MET A 206 6.56 24.85 9.48
N GLU A 207 7.40 23.82 9.51
CA GLU A 207 8.46 23.61 10.51
C GLU A 207 7.94 23.63 11.97
N ASN A 208 6.69 23.20 12.16
CA ASN A 208 6.03 23.09 13.44
C ASN A 208 4.82 22.14 13.34
N LYS A 209 4.15 21.90 14.47
CA LYS A 209 3.00 20.97 14.56
C LYS A 209 1.63 21.65 14.49
N THR A 210 1.55 22.91 14.07
CA THR A 210 0.28 23.68 14.10
C THR A 210 -0.80 23.11 13.18
N MET A 211 -0.41 22.38 12.14
CA MET A 211 -1.33 21.77 11.18
C MET A 211 -1.67 20.31 11.49
N ASP A 212 -1.15 19.73 12.58
CA ASP A 212 -1.26 18.29 12.86
C ASP A 212 -2.72 17.81 12.97
N ASP A 213 -3.60 18.58 13.61
CA ASP A 213 -5.02 18.23 13.75
C ASP A 213 -5.76 18.22 12.41
N THR A 214 -5.47 19.23 11.57
CA THR A 214 -6.04 19.34 10.22
C THR A 214 -5.53 18.19 9.34
N MET A 215 -4.21 17.93 9.37
CA MET A 215 -3.59 16.85 8.62
C MET A 215 -4.07 15.47 9.07
N THR A 216 -4.27 15.27 10.37
CA THR A 216 -4.81 14.01 10.92
C THR A 216 -6.27 13.79 10.50
N THR A 217 -7.08 14.86 10.47
CA THR A 217 -8.47 14.78 9.99
C THR A 217 -8.55 14.47 8.49
N LEU A 218 -7.71 15.13 7.69
CA LEU A 218 -7.59 14.87 6.25
C LEU A 218 -7.11 13.44 5.97
N ALA A 219 -6.15 12.94 6.75
CA ALA A 219 -5.68 11.58 6.68
C ALA A 219 -6.76 10.56 7.05
N TRP A 220 -7.58 10.85 8.06
CA TRP A 220 -8.70 9.99 8.45
C TRP A 220 -9.72 9.87 7.32
N CYS A 221 -10.11 11.00 6.72
CA CYS A 221 -10.96 11.00 5.53
C CYS A 221 -10.34 10.21 4.37
N SER A 222 -9.02 10.32 4.22
CA SER A 222 -8.26 9.64 3.18
C SER A 222 -8.22 8.13 3.37
N GLN A 223 -8.06 7.65 4.61
CA GLN A 223 -8.11 6.24 4.98
C GLN A 223 -9.52 5.68 4.75
N LEU A 224 -10.55 6.33 5.33
CA LEU A 224 -11.94 5.91 5.18
C LEU A 224 -12.36 5.78 3.71
N GLN A 225 -11.96 6.74 2.86
CA GLN A 225 -12.24 6.67 1.43
C GLN A 225 -11.56 5.47 0.76
N ASN A 226 -10.32 5.15 1.11
CA ASN A 226 -9.62 4.00 0.54
C ASN A 226 -10.33 2.70 0.91
N ASP A 227 -10.61 2.50 2.19
CA ASP A 227 -11.27 1.30 2.70
C ASP A 227 -12.69 1.15 2.13
N CYS A 228 -13.46 2.24 2.07
CA CYS A 228 -14.78 2.23 1.46
C CYS A 228 -14.71 1.91 -0.04
N LYS A 229 -13.76 2.48 -0.78
CA LYS A 229 -13.61 2.22 -2.21
C LYS A 229 -13.21 0.76 -2.47
N ASN A 230 -12.44 0.13 -1.58
CA ASN A 230 -12.05 -1.27 -1.67
C ASN A 230 -13.25 -2.21 -1.80
N VAL A 231 -14.35 -1.91 -1.09
CA VAL A 231 -15.54 -2.76 -1.01
C VAL A 231 -16.78 -2.21 -1.72
N TYR A 232 -16.85 -0.89 -1.99
CA TYR A 232 -18.03 -0.21 -2.55
C TYR A 232 -17.80 0.46 -3.92
N SER A 233 -16.61 0.35 -4.53
CA SER A 233 -16.33 0.99 -5.83
C SER A 233 -15.91 -0.02 -6.90
N SER A 234 -16.73 -0.16 -7.94
CA SER A 234 -16.39 -0.99 -9.11
C SER A 234 -15.21 -0.41 -9.91
N GLU A 235 -15.05 0.91 -9.91
CA GLU A 235 -13.94 1.59 -10.60
C GLU A 235 -12.61 1.29 -9.91
N TYR A 236 -12.61 1.35 -8.57
CA TYR A 236 -11.43 0.99 -7.77
C TYR A 236 -11.07 -0.49 -7.95
N ALA A 237 -12.07 -1.37 -7.90
CA ALA A 237 -11.86 -2.80 -8.14
C ALA A 237 -11.24 -3.08 -9.52
N LYS A 238 -11.65 -2.34 -10.57
CA LYS A 238 -11.04 -2.46 -11.90
C LYS A 238 -9.58 -1.99 -11.93
N ALA A 239 -9.25 -0.94 -11.18
CA ALA A 239 -7.89 -0.38 -11.14
C ALA A 239 -6.90 -1.25 -10.34
N LYS A 240 -7.37 -1.95 -9.30
CA LYS A 240 -6.60 -2.91 -8.49
C LYS A 240 -6.64 -4.35 -9.01
N GLY A 241 -7.65 -4.69 -9.80
CA GLY A 241 -7.86 -6.03 -10.37
C GLY A 241 -8.76 -6.94 -9.52
N ALA A 242 -9.18 -6.51 -8.33
CA ALA A 242 -10.05 -7.28 -7.44
C ALA A 242 -11.02 -6.38 -6.66
N LEU A 243 -12.24 -6.88 -6.40
CA LEU A 243 -13.17 -6.32 -5.43
C LEU A 243 -12.92 -6.93 -4.05
N ALA A 244 -12.93 -6.09 -3.01
CA ALA A 244 -12.69 -6.49 -1.63
C ALA A 244 -11.33 -7.21 -1.46
N GLU A 245 -10.26 -6.62 -2.02
CA GLU A 245 -8.88 -7.10 -1.88
C GLU A 245 -8.51 -7.24 -0.40
N ASP A 246 -8.91 -6.28 0.45
CA ASP A 246 -8.58 -6.26 1.88
C ASP A 246 -9.14 -7.48 2.60
N LEU A 247 -10.42 -7.82 2.35
CA LEU A 247 -11.06 -9.00 2.93
C LEU A 247 -10.36 -10.30 2.50
N ARG A 248 -9.94 -10.39 1.24
CA ARG A 248 -9.23 -11.56 0.70
C ARG A 248 -7.83 -11.70 1.30
N ASN A 249 -7.22 -10.58 1.63
CA ASN A 249 -5.91 -10.50 2.28
C ASN A 249 -6.00 -10.52 3.81
N GLN A 250 -7.19 -10.73 4.38
CA GLN A 250 -7.45 -10.72 5.83
C GLN A 250 -7.04 -9.40 6.51
N GLU A 251 -7.02 -8.30 5.77
CA GLU A 251 -6.81 -6.98 6.33
C GLU A 251 -8.08 -6.47 7.01
N LEU A 252 -7.92 -5.88 8.19
CA LEU A 252 -9.00 -5.38 9.03
C LEU A 252 -9.29 -3.92 8.71
N SER A 253 -9.83 -3.67 7.51
CA SER A 253 -10.24 -2.35 7.06
C SER A 253 -11.51 -1.85 7.78
N TYR A 254 -11.79 -0.56 7.72
CA TYR A 254 -12.87 0.06 8.50
C TYR A 254 -14.26 -0.59 8.27
N PRO A 255 -14.71 -0.85 7.02
CA PRO A 255 -15.97 -1.55 6.79
C PRO A 255 -15.99 -2.98 7.35
N ILE A 256 -14.85 -3.67 7.36
CA ILE A 256 -14.73 -5.03 7.90
C ILE A 256 -14.91 -5.00 9.42
N ILE A 257 -14.26 -4.06 10.11
CA ILE A 257 -14.38 -3.90 11.56
C ILE A 257 -15.82 -3.59 11.95
N LEU A 258 -16.51 -2.69 11.24
CA LEU A 258 -17.92 -2.41 11.51
C LEU A 258 -18.82 -3.61 11.22
N ALA A 259 -18.51 -4.39 10.18
CA ALA A 259 -19.31 -5.55 9.77
C ALA A 259 -19.23 -6.72 10.75
N LEU A 260 -18.22 -6.78 11.62
CA LEU A 260 -18.15 -7.78 12.70
C LEU A 260 -19.34 -7.66 13.68
N GLU A 261 -19.85 -6.44 13.88
CA GLU A 261 -20.98 -6.16 14.78
C GLU A 261 -22.34 -6.14 14.07
N ALA A 262 -22.34 -6.19 12.75
CA ALA A 262 -23.57 -6.19 11.98
C ALA A 262 -24.31 -7.54 12.16
N PRO A 263 -25.64 -7.57 11.91
CA PRO A 263 -26.34 -8.83 11.75
C PRO A 263 -25.60 -9.74 10.75
N GLU A 264 -25.48 -11.02 11.07
CA GLU A 264 -24.70 -11.99 10.28
C GLU A 264 -23.16 -11.77 10.28
N GLY A 265 -22.62 -10.92 11.17
CA GLY A 265 -21.18 -10.63 11.31
C GLY A 265 -20.28 -11.85 11.57
N HIS A 266 -20.84 -12.97 12.04
CA HIS A 266 -20.12 -14.24 12.16
C HIS A 266 -19.56 -14.75 10.83
N TRP A 267 -20.18 -14.40 9.68
CA TRP A 267 -19.61 -14.70 8.37
C TRP A 267 -18.34 -13.90 8.08
N VAL A 268 -18.25 -12.66 8.57
CA VAL A 268 -17.05 -11.83 8.46
C VAL A 268 -15.92 -12.45 9.28
N ALA A 269 -16.21 -12.85 10.53
CA ALA A 269 -15.25 -13.58 11.36
C ALA A 269 -14.77 -14.89 10.69
N SER A 270 -15.71 -15.70 10.19
CA SER A 270 -15.38 -16.94 9.48
C SER A 270 -14.59 -16.73 8.19
N ALA A 271 -14.79 -15.61 7.51
CA ALA A 271 -14.03 -15.25 6.31
C ALA A 271 -12.58 -14.86 6.66
N LEU A 272 -12.38 -14.13 7.76
CA LEU A 272 -11.07 -13.78 8.27
C LEU A 272 -10.30 -15.01 8.77
N GLU A 273 -10.99 -16.01 9.33
CA GLU A 273 -10.35 -17.25 9.80
C GLU A 273 -10.00 -18.22 8.67
N THR A 274 -10.94 -18.51 7.77
CA THR A 274 -10.82 -19.66 6.84
C THR A 274 -10.87 -19.30 5.35
N GLY A 275 -10.94 -18.02 4.98
CA GLY A 275 -10.74 -17.51 3.61
C GLY A 275 -11.58 -18.15 2.49
N SER A 276 -12.54 -19.01 2.83
CA SER A 276 -13.20 -19.87 1.85
C SER A 276 -14.07 -19.04 0.91
N PRO A 277 -14.20 -19.41 -0.38
CA PRO A 277 -15.02 -18.64 -1.33
C PRO A 277 -16.47 -18.41 -0.86
N ARG A 278 -17.03 -19.36 -0.09
CA ARG A 278 -18.34 -19.24 0.53
C ARG A 278 -18.36 -18.18 1.63
N ASN A 279 -17.39 -18.21 2.55
CA ASN A 279 -17.33 -17.27 3.66
C ASN A 279 -17.07 -15.86 3.16
N ILE A 280 -16.14 -15.70 2.22
CA ILE A 280 -15.85 -14.40 1.57
C ILE A 280 -17.10 -13.83 0.92
N ARG A 281 -17.90 -14.64 0.19
CA ARG A 281 -19.14 -14.17 -0.43
C ARG A 281 -20.18 -13.73 0.60
N ARG A 282 -20.35 -14.49 1.69
CA ARG A 282 -21.29 -14.17 2.76
C ARG A 282 -20.85 -12.92 3.54
N ALA A 283 -19.58 -12.85 3.91
CA ALA A 283 -18.97 -11.68 4.55
C ALA A 283 -19.12 -10.42 3.70
N LEU A 284 -18.90 -10.52 2.39
CA LEU A 284 -19.07 -9.38 1.48
C LEU A 284 -20.52 -8.87 1.46
N ALA A 285 -21.52 -9.78 1.54
CA ALA A 285 -22.91 -9.38 1.65
C ALA A 285 -23.21 -8.62 2.97
N VAL A 286 -22.57 -9.02 4.08
CA VAL A 286 -22.67 -8.30 5.37
C VAL A 286 -21.99 -6.94 5.31
N ILE A 287 -20.77 -6.88 4.77
CA ILE A 287 -20.01 -5.63 4.60
C ILE A 287 -20.77 -4.66 3.69
N GLN A 288 -21.43 -5.16 2.64
CA GLN A 288 -22.23 -4.37 1.70
C GLN A 288 -23.68 -4.12 2.15
N SER A 289 -24.05 -4.56 3.34
CA SER A 289 -25.37 -4.27 3.92
C SER A 289 -25.57 -2.77 4.09
N GLU A 290 -26.83 -2.35 4.05
CA GLU A 290 -27.20 -0.94 4.22
C GLU A 290 -26.74 -0.40 5.59
N THR A 291 -26.79 -1.22 6.65
CA THR A 291 -26.33 -0.85 8.00
C THR A 291 -24.85 -0.45 8.00
N VAL A 292 -23.97 -1.32 7.49
CA VAL A 292 -22.51 -1.07 7.48
C VAL A 292 -22.18 0.08 6.54
N ARG A 293 -22.79 0.10 5.34
CA ARG A 293 -22.58 1.16 4.35
C ARG A 293 -22.99 2.54 4.88
N ASN A 294 -24.14 2.64 5.53
CA ASN A 294 -24.62 3.90 6.10
C ASN A 294 -23.73 4.37 7.26
N ALA A 295 -23.23 3.45 8.10
CA ALA A 295 -22.27 3.79 9.16
C ALA A 295 -20.97 4.35 8.56
N CYS A 296 -20.38 3.68 7.56
CA CYS A 296 -19.19 4.16 6.85
C CYS A 296 -19.39 5.56 6.25
N PHE A 297 -20.50 5.79 5.55
CA PHE A 297 -20.77 7.07 4.90
C PHE A 297 -21.13 8.18 5.88
N THR A 298 -21.75 7.85 7.01
CA THR A 298 -22.02 8.81 8.09
C THR A 298 -20.70 9.28 8.71
N GLU A 299 -19.80 8.36 9.04
CA GLU A 299 -18.48 8.69 9.55
C GLU A 299 -17.68 9.51 8.54
N LEU A 300 -17.65 9.09 7.27
CA LEU A 300 -16.95 9.83 6.22
C LEU A 300 -17.50 11.25 6.05
N LYS A 301 -18.82 11.42 6.05
CA LYS A 301 -19.47 12.74 5.97
C LYS A 301 -19.09 13.61 7.17
N SER A 302 -19.17 13.04 8.37
CA SER A 302 -18.80 13.72 9.63
C SER A 302 -17.35 14.19 9.60
N ALA A 303 -16.41 13.28 9.31
CA ALA A 303 -14.98 13.55 9.25
C ALA A 303 -14.61 14.58 8.17
N SER A 304 -15.29 14.56 7.02
CA SER A 304 -14.99 15.45 5.90
C SER A 304 -15.40 16.91 6.14
N SER A 305 -16.30 17.17 7.10
CA SER A 305 -16.97 18.47 7.26
C SER A 305 -16.01 19.65 7.47
N SER A 306 -14.90 19.43 8.18
CA SER A 306 -13.91 20.47 8.51
C SER A 306 -12.75 20.58 7.51
N VAL A 307 -12.67 19.70 6.50
CA VAL A 307 -11.53 19.60 5.57
C VAL A 307 -11.94 19.49 4.10
N GLN A 308 -13.16 19.92 3.75
CA GLN A 308 -13.68 19.82 2.37
C GLN A 308 -12.80 20.51 1.33
N ASP A 309 -12.27 21.67 1.69
CA ASP A 309 -11.37 22.47 0.87
C ASP A 309 -9.99 21.83 0.68
N TRP A 310 -9.57 20.95 1.59
CA TRP A 310 -8.38 20.11 1.44
C TRP A 310 -8.66 18.88 0.57
N LEU A 311 -9.83 18.25 0.77
CA LEU A 311 -10.25 17.09 -0.03
C LEU A 311 -10.41 17.44 -1.51
N ALA A 312 -10.85 18.65 -1.83
CA ALA A 312 -10.92 19.15 -3.21
C ALA A 312 -9.55 19.17 -3.89
N ILE A 313 -8.47 19.47 -3.15
CA ILE A 313 -7.10 19.44 -3.67
C ILE A 313 -6.63 18.02 -3.96
N TRP A 314 -7.05 17.06 -3.12
CA TRP A 314 -6.67 15.65 -3.30
C TRP A 314 -7.17 15.08 -4.63
N GLY A 315 -8.28 15.60 -5.18
CA GLY A 315 -8.76 15.26 -6.52
C GLY A 315 -9.22 13.79 -6.67
N ARG A 316 -9.59 13.12 -5.57
CA ARG A 316 -10.11 11.74 -5.59
C ARG A 316 -11.57 11.73 -6.06
N ASN A 317 -11.76 11.62 -7.38
CA ASN A 317 -13.07 11.67 -8.03
C ASN A 317 -13.75 10.31 -8.20
N GLU A 318 -13.15 9.19 -7.75
CA GLU A 318 -13.73 7.86 -7.94
C GLU A 318 -15.03 7.73 -7.16
N LYS A 319 -16.06 7.19 -7.83
CA LYS A 319 -17.39 7.06 -7.24
C LYS A 319 -17.44 5.85 -6.30
N MET A 320 -18.03 6.03 -5.12
CA MET A 320 -18.34 4.95 -4.16
C MET A 320 -19.68 4.29 -4.51
N ASN A 321 -19.78 3.80 -5.75
CA ASN A 321 -20.92 3.05 -6.23
C ASN A 321 -20.49 1.71 -6.81
N LEU A 322 -21.24 0.67 -6.44
CA LEU A 322 -21.22 -0.60 -7.14
C LEU A 322 -22.07 -0.38 -8.40
N LYS A 323 -21.46 -0.47 -9.57
CA LYS A 323 -22.26 -0.66 -10.78
C LYS A 323 -22.94 -2.02 -10.61
N SER A 324 -24.25 -2.10 -10.82
CA SER A 324 -24.90 -3.39 -10.98
C SER A 324 -24.10 -4.14 -12.04
N GLN A 325 -23.56 -5.31 -11.67
CA GLN A 325 -23.16 -6.26 -12.68
C GLN A 325 -24.45 -6.63 -13.39
N GLN A 326 -24.77 -5.92 -14.47
CA GLN A 326 -25.80 -6.36 -15.39
C GLN A 326 -25.29 -7.66 -16.00
N THR A 327 -25.91 -8.75 -15.53
CA THR A 327 -25.95 -10.13 -16.04
C THR A 327 -24.65 -10.91 -16.08
#